data_AF-A0A3D3K226-F1
#
_entry.id   AF-A0A3D3K226-F1
#
_cell.length_a   1.000
_cell.length_b   1.000
_cell.length_c   1.000
_cell.angle_alpha   90.00
_cell.angle_beta   90.00
_cell.angle_gamma   90.00
#
_symmetry.space_group_name_H-M   'P 1'
#
loop_
_entity.id
_entity.type
_entity.pdbx_description
1 polymer ?
#
loop_
_entity_poly.entity_id
_entity_poly.type
_entity_poly.pdbx_seq_one_letter_code
_entity_poly.pdbx_strand_id
1 'polypeptide(L)'
;MKKIFAGLFLTASFALASAQTISFDKTTIDYGTVKNGADGHRFFTVKNTGDKPLIISKVQASCGCTTPEWSQDPIMPGKTSQIKVGYNTTIVGPFQKLIQVYSNDPANVTAAINIKGTVEAPGQAQAAELKSDVAVSKTAAVEEAAKAAKAKKAVKREAKKAAAL
;
A
#
# COMPACT_ATOMS: atom_id res chain seq x y z
N MET A 1 -30.52 35.71 -55.66
CA MET A 1 -29.69 34.62 -56.22
C MET A 1 -28.49 34.49 -55.28
N LYS A 2 -28.38 33.49 -54.38
CA LYS A 2 -28.09 32.04 -54.54
C LYS A 2 -26.66 31.72 -55.02
N LYS A 3 -26.01 30.78 -54.30
CA LYS A 3 -24.68 30.11 -54.50
C LYS A 3 -23.45 31.05 -54.32
N ILE A 4 -22.38 30.74 -53.56
CA ILE A 4 -22.11 29.79 -52.44
C ILE A 4 -20.99 30.37 -51.53
N PHE A 5 -20.82 29.85 -50.30
CA PHE A 5 -19.53 29.84 -49.58
C PHE A 5 -18.98 28.40 -49.55
N ALA A 6 -17.77 28.18 -50.05
CA ALA A 6 -17.13 26.86 -50.09
C ALA A 6 -16.21 26.67 -48.86
N GLY A 7 -16.74 26.06 -47.80
CA GLY A 7 -15.94 25.67 -46.63
C GLY A 7 -15.23 24.33 -46.88
N LEU A 8 -13.90 24.35 -46.97
CA LEU A 8 -13.09 23.13 -47.05
C LEU A 8 -13.01 22.47 -45.66
N PHE A 9 -13.89 21.50 -45.41
CA PHE A 9 -13.91 20.75 -44.16
C PHE A 9 -12.84 19.65 -44.17
N LEU A 10 -11.68 19.93 -43.56
CA LEU A 10 -10.57 18.98 -43.47
C LEU A 10 -10.89 17.90 -42.42
N THR A 11 -11.57 16.83 -42.81
CA THR A 11 -11.85 15.68 -41.93
C THR A 11 -10.56 14.89 -41.67
N ALA A 12 -9.89 15.17 -40.56
CA ALA A 12 -8.76 14.38 -40.08
C ALA A 12 -9.25 13.01 -39.61
N SER A 13 -9.13 11.99 -40.47
CA SER A 13 -9.40 10.59 -40.11
C SER A 13 -8.36 10.10 -39.10
N PHE A 14 -8.69 10.20 -37.81
CA PHE A 14 -7.93 9.57 -36.74
C PHE A 14 -8.10 8.04 -36.84
N ALA A 15 -7.15 7.37 -37.48
CA ALA A 15 -7.13 5.91 -37.52
C ALA A 15 -6.85 5.37 -36.12
N LEU A 16 -7.83 4.72 -35.50
CA LEU A 16 -7.58 3.92 -34.29
C LEU A 16 -6.67 2.75 -34.69
N ALA A 17 -5.43 2.76 -34.21
CA ALA A 17 -4.50 1.66 -34.41
C ALA A 17 -5.03 0.40 -33.72
N SER A 18 -5.33 -0.62 -34.53
CA SER A 18 -5.80 -1.93 -34.09
C SER A 18 -4.63 -2.73 -33.51
N ALA A 19 -4.58 -2.86 -32.19
CA ALA A 19 -3.51 -3.54 -31.46
C ALA A 19 -4.01 -4.09 -30.11
N GLN A 20 -3.27 -5.06 -29.56
CA GLN A 20 -3.30 -5.43 -28.15
C GLN A 20 -2.78 -4.28 -27.27
N THR A 21 -3.34 -4.10 -26.08
CA THR A 21 -2.89 -3.05 -25.14
C THR A 21 -2.94 -3.56 -23.72
N ILE A 22 -1.82 -3.48 -23.00
CA ILE A 22 -1.73 -3.88 -21.59
C ILE A 22 -2.18 -2.76 -20.67
N SER A 23 -3.02 -3.09 -19.71
CA SER A 23 -3.45 -2.19 -18.64
C SER A 23 -3.42 -2.93 -17.30
N PHE A 24 -3.25 -2.19 -16.20
CA PHE A 24 -3.21 -2.73 -14.85
C PHE A 24 -4.17 -1.93 -13.97
N ASP A 25 -4.96 -2.63 -13.14
CA ASP A 25 -5.85 -1.96 -12.17
C ASP A 25 -5.05 -1.11 -11.18
N LYS A 26 -3.83 -1.55 -10.85
CA LYS A 26 -2.85 -0.85 -10.01
C LYS A 26 -1.44 -1.15 -10.52
N THR A 27 -0.57 -0.15 -10.60
CA THR A 27 0.86 -0.34 -10.87
C THR A 27 1.70 -0.40 -9.60
N THR A 28 1.11 -0.15 -8.42
CA THR A 28 1.78 -0.29 -7.12
C THR A 28 0.86 -0.98 -6.13
N ILE A 29 1.39 -1.96 -5.39
CA ILE A 29 0.73 -2.56 -4.22
C ILE A 29 1.59 -2.30 -2.98
N ASP A 30 0.99 -1.65 -2.00
CA ASP A 30 1.55 -1.53 -0.66
C ASP A 30 1.09 -2.74 0.18
N TYR A 31 2.04 -3.40 0.82
CA TYR A 31 1.81 -4.50 1.75
C TYR A 31 1.51 -3.97 3.16
N GLY A 32 1.81 -2.70 3.43
CA GLY A 32 1.83 -2.13 4.77
C GLY A 32 2.94 -2.78 5.61
N THR A 33 2.59 -3.05 6.86
CA THR A 33 3.46 -3.74 7.83
C THR A 33 3.14 -5.24 7.83
N VAL A 34 4.16 -6.07 7.65
CA VAL A 34 4.05 -7.53 7.51
C VAL A 34 4.87 -8.21 8.60
N LYS A 35 4.31 -9.20 9.29
CA LYS A 35 5.06 -9.99 10.28
C LYS A 35 6.14 -10.84 9.59
N ASN A 36 7.28 -11.03 10.25
CA ASN A 36 8.34 -11.91 9.75
C ASN A 36 7.78 -13.32 9.44
N GLY A 37 8.07 -13.83 8.24
CA GLY A 37 7.60 -15.15 7.78
C GLY A 37 6.10 -15.25 7.45
N ALA A 38 5.34 -14.15 7.47
CA ALA A 38 3.93 -14.15 7.05
C ALA A 38 3.75 -14.23 5.51
N ASP A 39 2.51 -14.34 5.03
CA ASP A 39 2.23 -14.46 3.60
C ASP A 39 2.66 -13.22 2.79
N GLY A 40 3.63 -13.44 1.89
CA GLY A 40 4.21 -12.45 1.00
C GLY A 40 3.52 -12.31 -0.36
N HIS A 41 2.41 -13.02 -0.62
CA HIS A 41 1.76 -12.98 -1.93
C HIS A 41 0.80 -11.80 -2.10
N ARG A 42 0.86 -11.14 -3.25
CA ARG A 42 -0.13 -10.17 -3.74
C ARG A 42 -0.41 -10.41 -5.22
N PHE A 43 -1.52 -9.88 -5.71
CA PHE A 43 -1.99 -10.10 -7.08
C PHE A 43 -2.18 -8.77 -7.80
N PHE A 44 -1.56 -8.66 -8.97
CA PHE A 44 -1.82 -7.58 -9.93
C PHE A 44 -2.80 -8.09 -10.99
N THR A 45 -3.95 -7.45 -11.11
CA THR A 45 -4.86 -7.68 -12.25
C THR A 45 -4.28 -7.00 -13.48
N VAL A 46 -4.15 -7.78 -14.56
CA VAL A 46 -3.77 -7.30 -15.89
C VAL A 46 -4.97 -7.41 -16.79
N LYS A 47 -5.27 -6.36 -17.56
CA LYS A 47 -6.36 -6.32 -18.54
C LYS A 47 -5.81 -6.08 -19.94
N ASN A 48 -6.36 -6.79 -20.91
CA ASN A 48 -6.20 -6.41 -22.32
C ASN A 48 -7.28 -5.39 -22.70
N THR A 49 -6.88 -4.13 -22.90
CA THR A 49 -7.78 -3.05 -23.36
C THR A 49 -7.75 -2.84 -24.87
N GLY A 50 -6.93 -3.59 -25.58
CA GLY A 50 -6.84 -3.60 -27.04
C GLY A 50 -7.81 -4.59 -27.71
N ASP A 51 -7.66 -4.74 -29.03
CA ASP A 51 -8.55 -5.53 -29.90
C ASP A 51 -7.90 -6.79 -30.52
N LYS A 52 -6.65 -7.08 -30.14
CA LYS A 52 -5.91 -8.32 -30.47
C LYS A 52 -5.51 -9.04 -29.18
N PRO A 53 -5.22 -10.36 -29.20
CA PRO A 53 -4.76 -11.09 -28.03
C PRO A 53 -3.43 -10.54 -27.46
N LEU A 54 -3.41 -10.30 -26.15
CA LEU A 54 -2.25 -9.85 -25.40
C LEU A 54 -1.54 -11.05 -24.78
N ILE A 55 -0.22 -11.14 -24.92
CA ILE A 55 0.61 -12.24 -24.40
C ILE A 55 1.67 -11.64 -23.48
N ILE A 56 1.80 -12.19 -22.27
CA ILE A 56 2.86 -11.84 -21.31
C ILE A 56 3.99 -12.84 -21.45
N SER A 57 5.05 -12.45 -22.17
CA SER A 57 6.17 -13.34 -22.49
C SER A 57 7.11 -13.58 -21.31
N LYS A 58 7.23 -12.61 -20.40
CA LYS A 58 8.13 -12.67 -19.25
C LYS A 58 7.67 -11.73 -18.14
N VAL A 59 7.78 -12.16 -16.89
CA VAL A 59 7.73 -11.27 -15.72
C VAL A 59 9.05 -11.41 -14.95
N GLN A 60 9.74 -10.30 -14.69
CA GLN A 60 11.07 -10.28 -14.09
C GLN A 60 11.13 -9.32 -12.90
N ALA A 61 11.46 -9.85 -11.72
CA ALA A 61 11.76 -9.03 -10.54
C ALA A 61 13.21 -8.54 -10.55
N SER A 62 13.48 -7.42 -9.87
CA SER A 62 14.83 -6.86 -9.73
C SER A 62 15.73 -7.58 -8.71
N CYS A 63 15.19 -8.49 -7.90
CA CYS A 63 15.92 -9.32 -6.94
C CYS A 63 15.36 -10.76 -6.92
N GLY A 64 16.19 -11.72 -6.49
CA GLY A 64 15.71 -13.06 -6.10
C GLY A 64 14.87 -13.09 -4.81
N CYS A 65 14.63 -11.92 -4.21
CA CYS A 65 13.75 -11.74 -3.05
C CYS A 65 12.27 -11.55 -3.43
N THR A 66 11.92 -11.68 -4.72
CA THR A 66 10.55 -11.52 -5.24
C THR A 66 10.31 -12.50 -6.38
N THR A 67 9.28 -13.32 -6.25
CA THR A 67 8.95 -14.41 -7.19
C THR A 67 7.62 -14.09 -7.90
N PRO A 68 7.65 -13.80 -9.21
CA PRO A 68 6.43 -13.64 -10.01
C PRO A 68 5.92 -14.99 -10.56
N GLU A 69 4.61 -15.16 -10.57
CA GLU A 69 3.88 -16.26 -11.20
C GLU A 69 2.75 -15.68 -12.06
N TRP A 70 2.58 -16.15 -13.30
CA TRP A 70 1.56 -15.66 -14.24
C TRP A 70 1.15 -16.77 -15.21
N SER A 71 -0.03 -16.67 -15.83
CA SER A 71 -0.38 -17.54 -16.95
C SER A 71 0.28 -17.05 -18.25
N GLN A 72 0.78 -17.99 -19.05
CA GLN A 72 1.29 -17.75 -20.40
C GLN A 72 0.19 -17.73 -21.48
N ASP A 73 -1.07 -18.01 -21.10
CA ASP A 73 -2.21 -18.01 -22.01
C ASP A 73 -2.48 -16.60 -22.58
N PRO A 74 -2.90 -16.47 -23.85
CA PRO A 74 -3.28 -15.18 -24.42
C PRO A 74 -4.50 -14.57 -23.71
N ILE A 75 -4.33 -13.34 -23.21
CA ILE A 75 -5.41 -12.53 -22.64
C ILE A 75 -6.21 -11.93 -23.81
N MET A 76 -7.39 -12.49 -24.05
CA MET A 76 -8.28 -12.04 -25.13
C MET A 76 -8.78 -10.59 -24.91
N PRO A 77 -9.17 -9.86 -25.97
CA PRO A 77 -9.71 -8.50 -25.88
C PRO A 77 -10.77 -8.32 -24.80
N GLY A 78 -10.60 -7.29 -23.97
CA GLY A 78 -11.47 -6.97 -22.84
C GLY A 78 -11.38 -7.90 -21.63
N LYS A 79 -10.63 -9.00 -21.70
CA LYS A 79 -10.44 -9.97 -20.59
C LYS A 79 -9.29 -9.56 -19.67
N THR A 80 -9.27 -10.20 -18.51
CA THR A 80 -8.30 -10.00 -17.44
C THR A 80 -7.57 -11.30 -17.09
N SER A 81 -6.34 -11.17 -16.62
CA SER A 81 -5.55 -12.23 -15.99
C SER A 81 -4.87 -11.68 -14.72
N GLN A 82 -4.17 -12.53 -13.98
CA GLN A 82 -3.46 -12.15 -12.76
C GLN A 82 -1.97 -12.47 -12.84
N ILE A 83 -1.15 -11.55 -12.33
CA ILE A 83 0.24 -11.80 -11.96
C ILE A 83 0.29 -11.88 -10.44
N LYS A 84 0.58 -13.06 -9.90
CA LYS A 84 0.87 -13.27 -8.49
C LYS A 84 2.33 -12.92 -8.23
N VAL A 85 2.60 -12.18 -7.16
CA VAL A 85 3.93 -11.73 -6.77
C VAL A 85 4.15 -12.08 -5.30
N GLY A 86 5.06 -13.01 -5.03
CA GLY A 86 5.52 -13.36 -3.69
C GLY A 86 6.75 -12.56 -3.29
N TYR A 87 6.73 -11.89 -2.14
CA TYR A 87 7.92 -11.29 -1.51
C TYR A 87 8.46 -12.19 -0.39
N ASN A 88 9.78 -12.30 -0.24
CA ASN A 88 10.38 -13.04 0.86
C ASN A 88 10.29 -12.26 2.19
N THR A 89 9.25 -12.53 2.97
CA THR A 89 8.95 -11.92 4.28
C THR A 89 9.86 -12.37 5.43
N THR A 90 10.90 -13.17 5.18
CA THR A 90 11.96 -13.42 6.19
C THR A 90 12.96 -12.26 6.27
N ILE A 91 13.05 -11.44 5.21
CA ILE A 91 13.93 -10.27 5.14
C ILE A 91 13.27 -9.12 5.90
N VAL A 92 13.77 -8.82 7.10
CA VAL A 92 13.29 -7.73 7.97
C VAL A 92 13.65 -6.35 7.40
N GLY A 93 12.76 -5.38 7.58
CA GLY A 93 12.96 -3.98 7.21
C GLY A 93 12.04 -3.48 6.08
N PRO A 94 12.18 -2.21 5.69
CA PRO A 94 11.44 -1.62 4.59
C PRO A 94 11.89 -2.20 3.24
N PHE A 95 10.94 -2.39 2.33
CA PHE A 95 11.22 -2.81 0.96
C PHE A 95 10.42 -2.01 -0.06
N GLN A 96 11.04 -1.79 -1.22
CA GLN A 96 10.40 -1.38 -2.46
C GLN A 96 11.06 -2.17 -3.59
N LYS A 97 10.27 -2.85 -4.44
CA LYS A 97 10.77 -3.70 -5.52
C LYS A 97 10.02 -3.41 -6.81
N LEU A 98 10.79 -3.34 -7.89
CA LEU A 98 10.33 -3.18 -9.26
C LEU A 98 10.21 -4.55 -9.91
N ILE A 99 9.10 -4.80 -10.61
CA ILE A 99 8.88 -5.97 -11.44
C ILE A 99 8.54 -5.48 -12.85
N GLN A 100 9.28 -5.98 -13.84
CA GLN A 100 9.09 -5.68 -15.25
C GLN A 100 8.22 -6.76 -15.89
N VAL A 101 7.18 -6.35 -16.61
CA VAL A 101 6.23 -7.21 -17.33
C VAL A 101 6.43 -6.99 -18.82
N TYR A 102 6.95 -8.00 -19.50
CA TYR A 102 7.19 -7.97 -20.94
C TYR A 102 5.96 -8.51 -21.67
N SER A 103 5.50 -7.79 -22.68
CA SER A 103 4.33 -8.19 -23.47
C SER A 103 4.51 -7.91 -24.95
N ASN A 104 3.58 -8.39 -25.77
CA ASN A 104 3.52 -8.04 -27.19
C ASN A 104 2.84 -6.68 -27.46
N ASP A 105 2.44 -5.89 -26.46
CA ASP A 105 1.93 -4.52 -26.67
C ASP A 105 2.97 -3.66 -27.43
N PRO A 106 2.66 -3.14 -28.63
CA PRO A 106 3.62 -2.39 -29.44
C PRO A 106 3.96 -1.01 -28.86
N ALA A 107 3.10 -0.43 -28.02
CA ALA A 107 3.34 0.81 -27.31
C ALA A 107 4.02 0.58 -25.94
N ASN A 108 3.71 -0.55 -25.28
CA ASN A 108 4.17 -0.88 -23.93
C ASN A 108 4.84 -2.26 -23.85
N VAL A 109 5.84 -2.50 -24.70
CA VAL A 109 6.60 -3.78 -24.78
C VAL A 109 7.15 -4.20 -23.41
N THR A 110 7.48 -3.24 -22.55
CA THR A 110 7.83 -3.46 -21.14
C THR A 110 7.04 -2.52 -20.24
N ALA A 111 6.13 -3.06 -19.45
CA ALA A 111 5.44 -2.36 -18.38
C ALA A 111 6.14 -2.57 -17.02
N ALA A 112 5.87 -1.69 -16.07
CA ALA A 112 6.48 -1.72 -14.74
C ALA A 112 5.41 -1.73 -13.64
N ILE A 113 5.51 -2.69 -12.71
CA ILE A 113 4.71 -2.76 -11.50
C ILE A 113 5.63 -2.79 -10.26
N ASN A 114 5.13 -2.29 -9.13
CA ASN A 114 5.92 -2.09 -7.92
C ASN A 114 5.24 -2.72 -6.70
N ILE A 115 6.01 -3.35 -5.84
CA ILE A 115 5.59 -3.70 -4.48
C ILE A 115 6.37 -2.90 -3.46
N LYS A 116 5.73 -2.52 -2.35
CA LYS A 116 6.38 -1.87 -1.21
C LYS A 116 5.77 -2.31 0.11
N GLY A 117 6.49 -2.10 1.21
CA GLY A 117 6.02 -2.39 2.55
C GLY A 117 7.16 -2.40 3.56
N THR A 118 6.90 -2.93 4.76
CA THR A 118 7.91 -3.15 5.81
C THR A 118 7.67 -4.48 6.48
N VAL A 119 8.73 -5.29 6.63
CA VAL A 119 8.70 -6.52 7.42
C VAL A 119 9.16 -6.22 8.85
N GLU A 120 8.35 -6.55 9.84
CA GLU A 120 8.70 -6.41 11.26
C GLU A 120 9.78 -7.39 11.67
N ALA A 121 10.62 -7.00 12.64
CA ALA A 121 11.51 -7.94 13.31
C ALA A 121 10.69 -8.92 14.18
N PRO A 122 11.11 -10.20 14.29
CA PRO A 122 10.52 -11.14 15.24
C PRO A 122 10.42 -10.53 16.66
N GLY A 123 9.23 -10.61 17.27
CA GLY A 123 8.96 -10.04 18.59
C GLY A 123 8.48 -8.58 18.63
N GLN A 124 8.54 -7.81 17.53
CA GLN A 124 8.07 -6.41 17.55
C GLN A 124 6.53 -6.26 17.55
N ALA A 125 5.79 -7.26 17.07
CA ALA A 125 4.33 -7.26 17.08
C ALA A 125 3.72 -7.00 18.49
N GLN A 126 4.40 -7.48 19.54
CA GLN A 126 3.97 -7.27 20.94
C GLN A 126 4.27 -5.86 21.48
N ALA A 127 5.19 -5.12 20.84
CA ALA A 127 5.55 -3.75 21.25
C ALA A 127 4.63 -2.66 20.67
N ALA A 128 3.78 -3.00 19.69
CA ALA A 128 2.76 -2.11 19.14
C ALA A 128 1.47 -2.15 19.97
N GLU A 129 0.99 -3.34 20.33
CA GLU A 129 -0.24 -3.52 21.12
C GLU A 129 -0.07 -2.96 22.55
N LEU A 130 1.11 -3.12 23.17
CA LEU A 130 1.41 -2.50 24.47
C LEU A 130 1.36 -0.95 24.47
N LYS A 131 1.35 -0.29 23.32
CA LYS A 131 1.26 1.19 23.25
C LYS A 131 -0.19 1.70 23.24
N SER A 132 -1.16 0.90 22.81
CA SER A 132 -2.59 1.26 22.92
C SER A 132 -3.07 1.28 24.36
N ASP A 133 -2.71 0.26 25.16
CA ASP A 133 -3.18 0.15 26.55
C ASP A 133 -2.56 1.22 27.46
N VAL A 134 -1.30 1.59 27.21
CA VAL A 134 -0.61 2.67 27.94
C VAL A 134 -1.18 4.05 27.62
N ALA A 135 -1.77 4.26 26.44
CA ALA A 135 -2.40 5.53 26.08
C ALA A 135 -3.75 5.74 26.80
N VAL A 136 -4.54 4.68 27.02
CA VAL A 136 -5.81 4.77 27.75
C VAL A 136 -5.59 4.97 29.25
N SER A 137 -4.57 4.33 29.82
CA SER A 137 -4.34 4.36 31.28
C SER A 137 -3.71 5.67 31.80
N LYS A 138 -3.16 6.52 30.93
CA LYS A 138 -2.46 7.76 31.36
C LYS A 138 -3.37 8.98 31.54
N THR A 139 -4.61 8.95 31.06
CA THR A 139 -5.59 10.05 31.22
C THR A 139 -6.36 9.99 32.54
N ALA A 140 -6.44 8.84 33.20
CA ALA A 140 -7.14 8.69 34.49
C ALA A 140 -6.31 9.17 35.71
N ALA A 141 -4.98 9.18 35.60
CA ALA A 141 -4.07 9.37 36.75
C ALA A 141 -3.73 10.83 37.10
N VAL A 142 -4.20 11.82 36.32
CA VAL A 142 -3.77 13.23 36.48
C VAL A 142 -4.73 14.06 37.33
N GLU A 143 -6.00 13.67 37.47
CA GLU A 143 -7.00 14.45 38.23
C GLU A 143 -7.02 14.10 39.73
N GLU A 144 -6.74 12.85 40.12
CA GLU A 144 -6.81 12.41 41.53
C GLU A 144 -5.52 12.70 42.37
N ALA A 145 -4.54 13.40 41.80
CA ALA A 145 -3.37 13.88 42.56
C ALA A 145 -3.60 15.24 43.24
N ALA A 146 -4.64 16.00 42.85
CA ALA A 146 -4.81 17.40 43.25
C ALA A 146 -5.48 17.64 44.61
N LYS A 147 -6.12 16.63 45.23
CA LYS A 147 -6.98 16.82 46.43
C LYS A 147 -6.39 16.37 47.78
N ALA A 148 -5.31 15.60 47.81
CA ALA A 148 -4.72 15.08 49.06
C ALA A 148 -3.78 16.07 49.80
N ALA A 149 -3.36 17.17 49.16
CA ALA A 149 -2.34 18.08 49.70
C ALA A 149 -2.84 19.05 50.80
N LYS A 150 -4.15 19.15 51.06
CA LYS A 150 -4.71 20.14 52.02
C LYS A 150 -4.95 19.64 53.45
N ALA A 151 -4.77 18.35 53.74
CA ALA A 151 -5.10 17.78 55.06
C ALA A 151 -4.03 17.98 56.16
N LYS A 152 -2.76 18.29 55.81
CA LYS A 152 -1.64 18.32 56.78
C LYS A 152 -1.38 19.66 57.49
N LYS A 153 -2.23 20.69 57.30
CA LYS A 153 -2.04 22.04 57.90
C LYS A 153 -2.97 22.37 59.09
N ALA A 154 -3.89 21.48 59.48
CA ALA A 154 -4.87 21.75 60.54
C ALA A 154 -4.41 21.33 61.96
N VAL A 155 -3.73 20.20 62.12
CA VAL A 155 -3.54 19.56 63.45
C VAL A 155 -2.36 20.12 64.25
N LYS A 156 -1.44 20.91 63.65
CA LYS A 156 -0.28 21.50 64.36
C LYS A 156 -0.63 22.74 65.22
N ARG A 157 -1.90 22.96 65.58
CA ARG A 157 -2.35 24.18 66.30
C ARG A 157 -2.96 23.97 67.69
N GLU A 158 -3.33 22.74 68.08
CA GLU A 158 -3.96 22.50 69.41
C GLU A 158 -3.01 21.92 70.48
N ALA A 159 -1.97 21.17 70.09
CA ALA A 159 -1.03 20.58 71.06
C ALA A 159 -0.10 21.59 71.78
N LYS A 160 -0.18 22.90 71.48
CA LYS A 160 0.64 23.95 72.14
C LYS A 160 -0.15 24.82 73.13
N LYS A 161 -1.37 24.42 73.53
CA LYS A 161 -2.20 25.16 74.51
C LYS A 161 -2.45 24.41 75.83
N ALA A 162 -1.73 23.32 76.09
CA ALA A 162 -1.82 22.52 77.31
C ALA A 162 -0.56 22.60 78.22
N ALA A 163 0.25 23.65 78.06
CA ALA A 163 1.50 23.86 78.81
C ALA A 163 1.62 25.30 79.37
N ALA A 164 0.48 25.96 79.60
CA ALA A 164 0.42 27.34 80.10
C ALA A 164 -0.92 27.61 80.81
N LEU A 165 -1.20 26.84 81.87
CA LEU A 165 -2.00 27.17 83.06
C LEU A 165 -1.90 26.01 84.05
#